data_AF-A0A840PIR1-F1
#
_entry.id   AF-A0A840PIR1-F1
#
_cell.length_a   1.000
_cell.length_b   1.000
_cell.length_c   1.000
_cell.angle_alpha   90.00
_cell.angle_beta   90.00
_cell.angle_gamma   90.00
#
_symmetry.space_group_name_H-M   'P 1'
#
loop_
_entity.id
_entity.type
_entity.pdbx_description
1 polymer ?
#
loop_
_entity_poly.entity_id
_entity_poly.type
_entity_poly.pdbx_seq_one_letter_code
_entity_poly.pdbx_strand_id
1 'polypeptide(L)' 'MTNEIYPAPACECGARLGKGQTRCRKCRSRELYLKRQNGKRRRETRRPPRGPRIRGRAREV' A
#
# COMPACT_ATOMS: atom_id res chain seq x y z
N MET A 1 23.66 -38.40 10.10
CA MET A 1 22.96 -37.22 10.67
C MET A 1 22.83 -36.18 9.57
N THR A 2 21.79 -36.29 8.75
CA THR A 2 21.48 -35.32 7.70
C THR A 2 20.88 -34.10 8.39
N ASN A 3 21.69 -33.06 8.56
CA ASN A 3 21.19 -31.73 8.94
C ASN A 3 20.18 -31.32 7.86
N GLU A 4 18.89 -31.39 8.17
CA GLU A 4 17.83 -30.87 7.32
C GLU A 4 17.96 -29.35 7.31
N ILE A 5 18.76 -28.85 6.35
CA ILE A 5 18.94 -27.44 6.07
C ILE A 5 17.72 -26.99 5.27
N TYR A 6 16.56 -26.92 5.90
CA TYR A 6 15.50 -26.06 5.39
C TYR A 6 15.87 -24.65 5.84
N PRO A 7 16.41 -23.79 4.94
CA PRO A 7 16.69 -22.42 5.32
C PRO A 7 15.40 -21.80 5.83
N ALA A 8 15.49 -21.13 6.99
CA ALA A 8 14.34 -20.45 7.56
C ALA A 8 13.74 -19.54 6.48
N PRO A 9 12.40 -19.54 6.29
CA PRO A 9 11.78 -18.77 5.23
C PRO A 9 12.19 -17.30 5.39
N ALA A 10 12.85 -16.79 4.36
CA ALA A 10 13.36 -15.43 4.30
C ALA A 10 12.61 -14.66 3.21
N CYS A 11 12.33 -13.40 3.48
CA CYS A 11 11.81 -12.49 2.48
C CYS A 11 12.90 -12.24 1.43
N GLU A 12 12.53 -11.86 0.21
CA GLU A 12 13.47 -11.44 -0.85
C GLU A 12 14.47 -10.35 -0.37
N CYS A 13 14.11 -9.57 0.64
CA CYS A 13 15.00 -8.57 1.25
C CYS A 13 15.93 -9.12 2.35
N GLY A 14 15.99 -10.44 2.56
CA GLY A 14 16.77 -11.12 3.60
C GLY A 14 16.17 -11.12 5.00
N ALA A 15 15.02 -10.45 5.21
CA ALA A 15 14.36 -10.43 6.51
C ALA A 15 13.72 -11.78 6.85
N ARG A 16 13.86 -12.24 8.10
CA ARG A 16 13.17 -13.45 8.59
C ARG A 16 11.66 -13.29 8.44
N LEU A 17 11.01 -14.28 7.87
CA LEU A 17 9.54 -14.35 7.78
C LEU A 17 8.99 -15.09 9.00
N GLY A 18 7.80 -14.67 9.45
CA GLY A 18 7.01 -15.49 10.36
C GLY A 18 6.45 -16.72 9.64
N LYS A 19 6.04 -17.75 10.40
CA LYS A 19 5.37 -18.93 9.82
C LYS A 19 4.18 -18.50 8.94
N GLY A 20 4.12 -19.04 7.73
CA GLY A 20 3.05 -18.76 6.77
C GLY A 20 3.08 -17.37 6.11
N GLN A 21 4.09 -16.54 6.37
CA GLN A 21 4.23 -15.25 5.69
C GLN A 21 5.09 -15.41 4.43
N THR A 22 4.65 -14.81 3.33
CA THR A 22 5.41 -14.74 2.06
C THR A 22 6.23 -13.46 1.94
N ARG A 23 5.85 -12.39 2.65
CA ARG A 23 6.51 -11.08 2.64
C ARG A 23 6.69 -10.52 4.04
N CYS A 24 7.85 -9.93 4.31
CA CYS A 24 8.09 -9.28 5.60
C CYS A 24 7.29 -7.97 5.68
N ARG A 25 7.11 -7.47 6.92
CA ARG A 25 6.41 -6.20 7.18
C ARG A 25 7.02 -5.02 6.41
N LYS A 26 8.34 -4.97 6.25
CA LYS A 26 9.05 -3.92 5.51
C LYS A 26 8.68 -3.93 4.02
N CYS A 27 8.78 -5.08 3.36
CA CYS A 27 8.42 -5.22 1.94
C CYS A 27 6.93 -4.96 1.70
N ARG A 28 6.06 -5.44 2.61
CA ARG A 28 4.62 -5.16 2.56
C ARG A 28 4.34 -3.65 2.64
N SER A 29 4.95 -2.94 3.58
CA SER A 29 4.79 -1.48 3.69
C SER A 29 5.31 -0.73 2.46
N ARG A 30 6.46 -1.16 1.90
CA ARG A 30 7.03 -0.57 0.68
C ARG A 30 6.09 -0.72 -0.52
N GLU A 31 5.54 -1.91 -0.73
CA GLU A 31 4.58 -2.17 -1.81
C GLU A 31 3.32 -1.32 -1.67
N LEU A 32 2.77 -1.22 -0.45
CA LEU A 32 1.62 -0.36 -0.17
C LEU A 32 1.91 1.12 -0.46
N TYR A 33 3.11 1.59 -0.12
CA TYR A 33 3.55 2.94 -0.43
C TYR A 33 3.62 3.18 -1.94
N LEU A 34 4.24 2.27 -2.70
CA LEU A 34 4.31 2.35 -4.17
C LEU A 34 2.92 2.31 -4.82
N LYS A 35 2.02 1.45 -4.35
CA LYS A 35 0.62 1.41 -4.81
C LYS A 35 -0.09 2.75 -4.56
N ARG A 36 0.10 3.36 -3.40
CA ARG A 36 -0.46 4.70 -3.09
C ARG A 36 0.10 5.77 -4.01
N GLN A 37 1.41 5.76 -4.26
CA GLN A 37 2.04 6.71 -5.18
C GLN A 37 1.50 6.57 -6.61
N ASN A 38 1.39 5.35 -7.12
CA ASN A 38 0.82 5.08 -8.44
C ASN A 38 -0.68 5.45 -8.52
N GLY A 39 -1.43 5.24 -7.44
CA GLY A 39 -2.83 5.65 -7.33
C GLY A 39 -3.02 7.17 -7.29
N LYS A 40 -2.12 7.91 -6.62
CA LYS A 40 -2.12 9.39 -6.63
C LYS A 40 -1.92 9.94 -8.04
N ARG A 41 -0.93 9.42 -8.78
CA ARG A 41 -0.66 9.82 -10.18
C ARG A 41 -1.87 9.61 -11.11
N ARG A 42 -2.60 8.50 -10.95
CA ARG A 42 -3.84 8.26 -11.74
C ARG A 42 -5.01 9.15 -11.34
N ARG A 43 -5.02 9.69 -10.12
CA ARG A 43 -6.12 10.53 -9.64
C ARG A 43 -5.96 12.00 -10.04
N GLU A 44 -4.73 12.44 -10.25
CA GLU A 44 -4.40 13.75 -10.81
C GLU A 44 -4.89 13.86 -12.26
N THR A 45 -4.77 12.79 -13.05
CA THR A 45 -5.20 12.77 -14.46
C THR A 45 -6.65 12.39 -14.70
N ARG A 46 -7.35 11.76 -13.73
CA ARG A 46 -8.76 11.33 -13.90
C ARG A 46 -9.77 12.17 -13.14
N ARG A 47 -9.34 13.10 -12.28
CA ARG A 47 -10.26 13.88 -11.48
C ARG A 47 -10.43 15.25 -12.13
N PRO A 48 -11.55 15.52 -12.84
CA PRO A 48 -11.86 16.88 -13.22
C PRO A 48 -11.85 17.75 -11.96
N PRO A 49 -11.40 19.01 -12.06
CA PRO A 49 -11.38 19.93 -10.93
C PRO A 49 -12.76 19.89 -10.27
N ARG A 50 -12.79 19.62 -8.97
CA ARG A 50 -14.03 19.68 -8.20
C ARG A 50 -14.46 21.14 -8.28
N GLY A 51 -15.49 21.42 -9.08
CA GLY A 51 -16.11 22.74 -9.17
C GLY A 51 -16.44 23.28 -7.79
N PRO A 52 -16.68 24.60 -7.67
CA PRO A 52 -16.87 25.25 -6.38
C PRO A 52 -17.90 24.48 -5.56
N ARG A 53 -17.52 24.11 -4.33
CA ARG A 53 -18.47 23.54 -3.37
C ARG A 53 -19.47 24.66 -3.06
N ILE A 54 -20.59 24.66 -3.76
CA ILE A 54 -21.71 25.52 -3.41
C ILE A 54 -22.11 25.09 -2.00
N ARG A 55 -21.69 25.88 -1.00
CA ARG A 55 -22.15 25.71 0.38
C ARG A 55 -23.65 25.83 0.32
N GLY A 56 -24.34 24.79 0.77
CA GLY A 56 -25.78 24.67 0.63
C GLY A 56 -26.52 25.90 1.16
N ARG A 57 -27.41 26.41 0.30
CA ARG A 57 -28.71 27.03 0.58
C ARG A 57 -28.72 28.17 1.60
N ALA A 58 -28.85 29.39 1.08
CA ALA A 58 -29.55 30.45 1.79
C ALA A 58 -30.94 29.93 2.18
N ARG A 59 -31.24 29.96 3.48
CA ARG A 59 -32.57 29.76 4.02
C ARG A 59 -33.18 31.17 4.07
N GLU A 60 -33.97 31.53 3.06
CA GLU A 60 -34.80 32.73 3.12
C GLU A 60 -35.87 32.53 4.22
N VAL A 61 -36.10 33.60 4.99
CA VAL A 61 -37.09 33.72 6.07
C VAL A 61 -38.29 34.48 5.52
#